data_AF-A0A2N2M3B9-F1
#
_entry.id   AF-A0A2N2M3B9-F1
#
_cell.length_a   1.000
_cell.length_b   1.000
_cell.length_c   1.000
_cell.angle_alpha   90.00
_cell.angle_beta   90.00
_cell.angle_gamma   90.00
#
_symmetry.space_group_name_H-M   'P 1'
#
loop_
_entity.id
_entity.type
_entity.pdbx_description
1 polymer ?
#
loop_
_entity_poly.entity_id
_entity_poly.type
_entity_poly.pdbx_seq_one_letter_code
_entity_poly.pdbx_strand_id
1 'polypeptide(L)'
;MEENKPHTTAHIAYISEDGSEASVVHIFPNSDAMGEHMQNLGNLGMKAFSLMEIIGFDVYGTPNQSVLDTMLRMINGAKVIIRPELVGGYIRIKSN
;
A
#
# COMPACT_ATOMS: atom_id res chain seq x y z
N MET A 1 11.72 10.96 2.33
CA MET A 1 10.68 9.95 1.98
C MET A 1 10.24 9.16 3.20
N GLU A 2 11.17 8.72 4.05
CA GLU A 2 10.89 8.03 5.33
C GLU A 2 10.26 8.96 6.38
N GLU A 3 10.82 10.16 6.58
CA GLU A 3 10.36 11.14 7.59
C GLU A 3 8.89 11.57 7.42
N ASN A 4 8.29 11.40 6.23
CA ASN A 4 6.91 11.76 5.94
C ASN A 4 5.93 10.57 6.04
N LYS A 5 6.39 9.41 6.52
CA LYS A 5 5.59 8.18 6.60
C LYS A 5 5.72 7.54 8.00
N PRO A 6 5.25 8.24 9.05
CA PRO A 6 5.25 7.68 10.39
C PRO A 6 4.52 6.32 10.38
N HIS A 7 5.01 5.39 11.19
CA HIS A 7 4.44 4.05 11.36
C HIS A 7 4.46 3.13 10.13
N THR A 8 5.12 3.49 9.03
CA THR A 8 5.34 2.57 7.90
C THR A 8 6.60 1.74 8.15
N THR A 9 6.46 0.41 8.30
CA THR A 9 7.60 -0.50 8.54
C THR A 9 8.46 -0.67 7.29
N ALA A 10 7.85 -0.70 6.11
CA ALA A 10 8.57 -0.74 4.84
C ALA A 10 7.76 -0.05 3.74
N HIS A 11 8.46 0.66 2.85
CA HIS A 11 7.91 1.28 1.65
C HIS A 11 8.88 1.06 0.49
N ILE A 12 8.65 0.02 -0.31
CA ILE A 12 9.62 -0.47 -1.29
C ILE A 12 8.96 -0.49 -2.66
N ALA A 13 9.60 0.11 -3.66
CA ALA A 13 9.13 0.08 -5.04
C ALA A 13 10.01 -0.85 -5.88
N TYR A 14 9.37 -1.66 -6.72
CA TYR A 14 9.96 -2.52 -7.72
C TYR A 14 9.39 -2.13 -9.09
N ILE A 15 10.17 -2.33 -10.14
CA ILE A 15 9.76 -2.11 -11.52
C ILE A 15 9.92 -3.42 -12.29
N SER A 16 9.01 -3.72 -13.22
CA SER A 16 9.10 -4.87 -14.12
C SER A 16 10.36 -4.81 -14.99
N GLU A 17 10.80 -5.96 -15.50
CA GLU A 17 12.01 -6.05 -16.34
C GLU A 17 11.93 -5.16 -17.60
N ASP A 18 10.73 -5.03 -18.17
CA ASP A 18 10.45 -4.20 -19.35
C ASP A 18 10.16 -2.72 -19.00
N GLY A 19 10.12 -2.37 -17.71
CA GLY A 19 9.87 -1.02 -17.24
C GLY A 19 8.41 -0.54 -17.30
N SER A 20 7.47 -1.40 -17.71
CA SER A 20 6.08 -1.01 -17.95
C SER A 20 5.23 -0.93 -16.68
N GLU A 21 5.57 -1.70 -15.64
CA GLU A 21 4.78 -1.82 -14.42
C GLU A 21 5.64 -1.55 -13.18
N ALA A 22 5.07 -0.82 -12.22
CA ALA A 22 5.67 -0.60 -10.91
C ALA A 22 4.81 -1.25 -9.82
N SER A 23 5.45 -1.98 -8.91
CA SER A 23 4.83 -2.55 -7.72
C SER A 23 5.40 -1.87 -6.48
N VAL A 24 4.53 -1.28 -5.66
CA VAL A 24 4.96 -0.67 -4.39
C VAL A 24 4.44 -1.50 -3.23
N VAL A 25 5.36 -2.10 -2.48
CA VAL A 25 5.08 -2.91 -1.30
C VAL A 25 5.11 -2.01 -0.07
N HIS A 26 3.97 -1.90 0.61
CA HIS A 26 3.87 -1.24 1.91
C HIS A 26 3.64 -2.28 3.00
N ILE A 27 4.45 -2.20 4.06
CA ILE A 27 4.26 -3.01 5.27
C ILE A 27 3.95 -2.06 6.42
N PHE A 28 2.83 -2.31 7.08
CA PHE A 28 2.37 -1.56 8.24
C PHE A 28 2.33 -2.48 9.46
N PRO A 29 2.60 -1.96 10.68
CA PRO A 29 2.52 -2.73 11.91
C PRO A 29 1.07 -3.13 12.25
N ASN A 30 0.09 -2.38 11.76
CA ASN A 30 -1.34 -2.65 11.91
C ASN A 30 -2.16 -1.88 10.86
N SER A 31 -3.48 -2.13 10.85
CA SER A 31 -4.43 -1.52 9.92
C SER A 31 -4.60 -0.01 10.14
N ASP A 32 -4.45 0.49 11.37
CA ASP A 32 -4.58 1.92 11.66
C ASP A 32 -3.45 2.73 11.03
N ALA A 33 -2.21 2.24 11.10
CA ALA A 33 -1.07 2.83 10.41
C ALA A 33 -1.24 2.87 8.88
N MET A 34 -1.90 1.85 8.31
CA MET A 34 -2.30 1.86 6.89
C MET A 34 -3.34 2.95 6.61
N GLY A 35 -4.32 3.12 7.50
CA GLY A 35 -5.31 4.19 7.44
C GLY A 35 -4.67 5.58 7.44
N GLU A 36 -3.76 5.83 8.38
CA GLU A 36 -2.99 7.07 8.46
C GLU A 36 -2.17 7.30 7.19
N HIS A 37 -1.54 6.25 6.64
CA HIS A 37 -0.79 6.35 5.39
C HIS A 37 -1.67 6.80 4.22
N MET A 38 -2.85 6.21 4.07
CA MET A 38 -3.77 6.54 2.99
C MET A 38 -4.40 7.92 3.15
N GLN A 39 -4.67 8.37 4.38
CA GLN A 39 -5.14 9.74 4.63
C GLN A 39 -4.05 10.79 4.35
N ASN A 40 -2.80 10.44 4.64
CA ASN A 40 -1.63 11.28 4.42
C ASN A 40 -1.04 11.11 3.00
N LEU A 41 -1.77 10.52 2.05
CA LEU A 41 -1.50 10.66 0.62
C LEU A 41 -1.72 12.12 0.21
N GLY A 42 -0.81 13.00 0.65
CA GLY A 42 -0.82 14.41 0.30
C GLY A 42 -0.54 14.61 -1.19
N ASN A 43 -0.37 15.87 -1.58
CA ASN A 43 -0.17 16.28 -2.98
C ASN A 43 0.91 15.47 -3.73
N LEU A 44 1.94 14.96 -3.04
CA LEU A 44 2.99 14.15 -3.66
C LEU A 44 2.50 12.77 -4.10
N GLY A 45 1.66 12.11 -3.30
CA GLY A 45 1.04 10.83 -3.65
C GLY A 45 0.05 11.00 -4.80
N MET A 46 -0.81 12.03 -4.72
CA MET A 46 -1.73 12.38 -5.81
C MET A 46 -1.00 12.71 -7.12
N LYS A 47 0.13 13.43 -7.06
CA LYS A 47 0.93 13.74 -8.25
C LYS A 47 1.57 12.49 -8.85
N ALA A 48 1.99 11.52 -8.04
CA ALA A 48 2.46 10.23 -8.55
C ALA A 48 1.33 9.48 -9.29
N PHE A 49 0.11 9.46 -8.73
CA PHE A 49 -1.07 8.86 -9.38
C PHE A 49 -1.55 9.62 -10.62
N SER A 50 -1.15 10.88 -10.82
CA SER A 50 -1.40 11.57 -12.10
C SER A 50 -0.48 11.13 -13.24
N LEU A 51 0.63 10.47 -12.91
CA LEU A 51 1.64 10.00 -13.87
C LEU A 51 1.57 8.50 -14.13
N MET A 52 0.80 7.76 -13.30
CA MET A 52 0.70 6.31 -13.34
C MET A 52 -0.75 5.90 -13.10
N GLU A 53 -1.22 4.89 -13.82
CA GLU A 53 -2.52 4.27 -13.57
C GLU A 53 -2.40 3.17 -12.52
N ILE A 54 -3.31 3.13 -11.54
CA ILE A 54 -3.36 2.05 -10.56
C ILE A 54 -4.08 0.87 -11.20
N ILE A 55 -3.32 -0.18 -11.50
CA ILE A 55 -3.84 -1.42 -12.13
C ILE A 55 -4.37 -2.45 -11.13
N GLY A 56 -4.20 -2.23 -9.82
CA GLY A 56 -4.78 -3.06 -8.78
C GLY A 56 -4.18 -2.86 -7.40
N PHE A 57 -4.77 -3.56 -6.42
CA PHE A 57 -4.27 -3.65 -5.05
C PHE A 57 -4.29 -5.11 -4.58
N ASP A 58 -3.17 -5.58 -4.04
CA ASP A 58 -3.11 -6.81 -3.27
C ASP A 58 -2.94 -6.46 -1.78
N VAL A 59 -3.92 -6.84 -0.97
CA VAL A 59 -3.92 -6.61 0.48
C VAL A 59 -3.74 -7.95 1.19
N TYR A 60 -2.69 -8.04 1.99
CA TYR A 60 -2.40 -9.18 2.85
C TYR A 60 -2.67 -8.77 4.30
N GLY A 61 -3.59 -9.47 4.96
CA GLY A 61 -4.19 -9.04 6.22
C GLY A 61 -5.56 -8.37 6.02
N THR A 62 -6.11 -7.83 7.11
CA THR A 62 -7.45 -7.22 7.11
C THR A 62 -7.33 -5.70 7.11
N PRO A 63 -7.68 -5.01 6.01
CA PRO A 63 -7.76 -3.56 6.01
C PRO A 63 -9.01 -3.12 6.78
N ASN A 64 -8.97 -1.93 7.37
CA ASN A 64 -10.16 -1.26 7.90
C ASN A 64 -11.05 -0.81 6.73
N GLN A 65 -12.36 -0.71 6.98
CA GLN A 65 -13.34 -0.39 5.93
C GLN A 65 -13.02 0.91 5.18
N SER A 66 -12.64 1.97 5.89
CA SER A 66 -12.28 3.27 5.30
C SER A 66 -11.11 3.18 4.30
N VAL A 67 -10.14 2.30 4.57
CA VAL A 67 -9.01 2.05 3.66
C VAL A 67 -9.48 1.35 2.40
N LEU A 68 -10.30 0.30 2.56
CA LEU A 68 -10.87 -0.42 1.42
C LEU A 68 -11.72 0.51 0.54
N ASP A 69 -12.57 1.33 1.13
CA ASP A 69 -13.40 2.31 0.41
C ASP A 69 -12.55 3.34 -0.35
N THR A 70 -11.41 3.72 0.22
CA THR A 70 -10.45 4.63 -0.44
C THR A 70 -9.75 3.94 -1.60
N MET A 71 -9.29 2.70 -1.43
CA MET A 71 -8.71 1.90 -2.52
C MET A 71 -9.69 1.76 -3.67
N LEU A 72 -10.93 1.36 -3.40
CA LEU A 72 -11.97 1.18 -4.41
C LEU A 72 -12.31 2.47 -5.17
N ARG A 73 -12.18 3.64 -4.54
CA ARG A 73 -12.36 4.94 -5.22
C ARG A 73 -11.17 5.33 -6.09
N MET A 74 -9.97 4.84 -5.77
CA MET A 74 -8.75 5.15 -6.51
C MET A 74 -8.61 4.32 -7.80
N ILE A 75 -9.39 3.25 -7.94
CA ILE A 75 -9.34 2.37 -9.10
C ILE A 75 -10.63 2.47 -9.93
N ASN A 76 -10.48 2.66 -11.24
CA ASN A 76 -11.62 2.70 -12.15
C ASN A 76 -11.68 1.39 -12.96
N GLY A 77 -12.12 0.30 -12.32
CA GLY A 77 -12.24 -1.02 -12.95
C GLY A 77 -11.08 -2.00 -12.69
N ALA A 78 -10.09 -1.61 -11.89
CA ALA A 78 -9.01 -2.50 -11.45
C ALA A 78 -9.48 -3.51 -10.38
N LYS A 79 -8.62 -4.44 -9.99
CA LYS A 79 -8.96 -5.48 -9.01
C LYS A 79 -8.33 -5.18 -7.64
N VAL A 80 -9.14 -5.24 -6.59
CA VAL A 80 -8.66 -5.38 -5.20
C VAL A 80 -8.74 -6.85 -4.82
N ILE A 81 -7.63 -7.43 -4.39
CA ILE A 81 -7.58 -8.79 -3.87
C ILE A 81 -7.19 -8.74 -2.40
N ILE A 82 -8.02 -9.31 -1.53
CA ILE A 82 -7.77 -9.38 -0.09
C ILE A 82 -7.45 -10.82 0.29
N ARG A 83 -6.34 -11.01 1.01
CA ARG A 83 -5.89 -12.27 1.59
C ARG A 83 -5.71 -12.07 3.10
N PRO A 84 -6.78 -12.25 3.89
CA PRO A 84 -6.80 -11.80 5.28
C PRO A 84 -5.97 -12.67 6.23
N GLU A 85 -5.74 -13.93 5.88
CA GLU A 85 -5.12 -14.93 6.76
C GLU A 85 -3.69 -15.27 6.33
N LEU A 86 -2.77 -15.24 7.30
CA LEU A 86 -1.42 -15.76 7.15
C LEU A 86 -1.44 -17.28 7.37
N VAL A 87 -1.17 -18.05 6.30
CA VAL A 87 -1.12 -19.52 6.38
C VAL A 87 0.26 -20.03 6.82
N GLY A 88 1.32 -19.21 6.70
CA GLY A 88 2.66 -19.55 7.17
C GLY A 88 3.70 -18.47 6.87
N GLY A 89 4.83 -18.49 7.59
CA GLY A 89 5.92 -17.53 7.49
C GLY A 89 6.04 -16.62 8.71
N TYR A 90 7.04 -15.74 8.73
CA TYR A 90 7.21 -14.72 9.77
C TYR A 90 7.85 -13.46 9.19
N ILE A 91 7.55 -12.31 9.78
CA ILE A 91 8.25 -11.05 9.52
C ILE A 91 9.08 -10.72 10.77
N ARG A 92 10.38 -10.48 10.59
CA ARG A 92 11.23 -9.94 11.66
C ARG A 92 11.24 -8.43 11.57
N ILE A 93 10.44 -7.79 12.41
CA ILE A 93 10.55 -6.35 12.63
C ILE A 93 11.71 -6.19 13.61
N LYS A 94 12.79 -5.49 13.23
CA LYS A 94 13.81 -5.09 14.21
C LYS A 94 13.13 -4.13 15.18
N SER A 95 12.91 -4.57 16.41
CA SER A 95 12.59 -3.68 17.52
C SER A 95 13.85 -2.85 17.81
N ASN A 96 13.75 -1.53 17.66
CA ASN A 96 14.70 -0.63 18.29
C ASN A 96 14.39 -0.53 19.78
#